data_AF-A0A9E0XQE1-F1
#
_entry.id   AF-A0A9E0XQE1-F1
#
_cell.length_a   1.000
_cell.length_b   1.000
_cell.length_c   1.000
_cell.angle_alpha   90.00
_cell.angle_beta   90.00
_cell.angle_gamma   90.00
#
_symmetry.space_group_name_H-M   'P 1'
#
loop_
_entity.id
_entity.type
_entity.pdbx_description
1 polymer ?
#
loop_
_entity_poly.entity_id
_entity_poly.type
_entity_poly.pdbx_seq_one_letter_code
_entity_poly.pdbx_strand_id
1 'polypeptide(L)'
;MTYYDLILKYDWETTRRKIYASTDADVERALAHDRPSMDDFAALVSPAADKYLDAMAAESYRITRRRFGNVMQLYIPLYLANICQNHCVYCGFNCTNKIHRAILTPDEIHEECRAIKKDPFQHILLVTGEAPRSSSVQYMADSMEIVKQYFQQISLEVQPLETDEYRLLMDHGLHSVYVYQETYNRERYPVYHLRGRKADYRYRLETPDRLCEAGVYKVGVGNLIGLEDWRTEAFFTALHVRYLENRYWRTKYSIAFPRLRPYYGEDGFNPEHPTTERNLLQLICAYRLLSEDVELSISTRESAACRDTVMPFGVTVMSAGSKTTPGGYAHPIDELEQWAVNDSRTPAEVFDAVRAKGFEPVWKDWSLFMQEANIPA
;
A
#
# COMPACT_ATOMS: atom_id res chain seq x y z
N MET A 1 16.54 3.89 -18.63
CA MET A 1 15.89 5.06 -18.02
C MET A 1 14.97 4.54 -16.94
N THR A 2 15.36 4.65 -15.68
CA THR A 2 14.58 4.23 -14.50
C THR A 2 13.59 5.33 -14.10
N TYR A 3 12.71 5.09 -13.12
CA TYR A 3 11.87 6.18 -12.61
C TYR A 3 12.68 7.34 -12.02
N TYR A 4 13.87 7.05 -11.46
CA TYR A 4 14.77 8.08 -10.94
C TYR A 4 15.17 9.11 -12.02
N ASP A 5 15.43 8.67 -13.25
CA ASP A 5 15.75 9.58 -14.36
C ASP A 5 14.55 10.45 -14.78
N LEU A 6 13.32 9.95 -14.58
CA LEU A 6 12.10 10.70 -14.88
C LEU A 6 11.81 11.74 -13.79
N ILE A 7 11.84 11.36 -12.52
CA ILE A 7 11.49 12.27 -11.42
C ILE A 7 12.45 13.46 -11.34
N LEU A 8 13.73 13.30 -11.74
CA LEU A 8 14.69 14.39 -11.81
C LEU A 8 14.34 15.50 -12.83
N LYS A 9 13.39 15.25 -13.74
CA LYS A 9 12.88 16.27 -14.67
C LYS A 9 11.82 17.16 -14.04
N TYR A 10 11.36 16.82 -12.83
CA TYR A 10 10.34 17.54 -12.09
C TYR A 10 10.97 18.22 -10.88
N ASP A 11 10.56 19.45 -10.65
CA ASP A 11 10.87 20.20 -9.44
C ASP A 11 9.69 20.14 -8.47
N TRP A 12 9.96 19.84 -7.20
CA TRP A 12 8.93 19.66 -6.17
C TRP A 12 8.10 20.93 -5.98
N GLU A 13 8.76 22.06 -5.80
CA GLU A 13 8.11 23.34 -5.50
C GLU A 13 7.35 23.92 -6.69
N THR A 14 7.87 23.74 -7.89
CA THR A 14 7.16 24.09 -9.13
C THR A 14 5.92 23.24 -9.32
N THR A 15 6.00 21.93 -9.05
CA THR A 15 4.86 21.01 -9.11
C THR A 15 3.80 21.39 -8.07
N ARG A 16 4.21 21.66 -6.83
CA ARG A 16 3.34 22.14 -5.76
C ARG A 16 2.61 23.42 -6.18
N ARG A 17 3.35 24.44 -6.64
CA ARG A 17 2.74 25.71 -7.10
C ARG A 17 1.75 25.49 -8.24
N LYS A 18 2.06 24.60 -9.19
CA LYS A 18 1.15 24.25 -10.29
C LYS A 18 -0.15 23.64 -9.78
N ILE A 19 -0.07 22.67 -8.87
CA ILE A 19 -1.26 22.05 -8.26
C ILE A 19 -2.13 23.11 -7.59
N TYR A 20 -1.54 23.95 -6.74
CA TYR A 20 -2.26 24.96 -5.97
C TYR A 20 -2.80 26.12 -6.84
N ALA A 21 -2.23 26.34 -8.03
CA ALA A 21 -2.70 27.31 -9.00
C ALA A 21 -3.80 26.79 -9.94
N SER A 22 -4.21 25.52 -9.81
CA SER A 22 -5.25 24.93 -10.66
C SER A 22 -6.58 25.67 -10.47
N THR A 23 -7.28 25.87 -11.58
CA THR A 23 -8.56 26.60 -11.62
C THR A 23 -9.74 25.65 -11.79
N ASP A 24 -10.94 26.19 -11.63
CA ASP A 24 -12.20 25.50 -11.89
C ASP A 24 -12.24 24.90 -13.31
N ALA A 25 -11.80 25.66 -14.30
CA ALA A 25 -11.75 25.22 -15.69
C ALA A 25 -10.77 24.05 -15.90
N ASP A 26 -9.70 23.98 -15.10
CA ASP A 26 -8.77 22.84 -15.15
C ASP A 26 -9.39 21.57 -14.59
N VAL A 27 -10.16 21.69 -13.51
CA VAL A 27 -10.87 20.55 -12.91
C VAL A 27 -12.00 20.06 -13.82
N GLU A 28 -12.78 20.97 -14.38
CA GLU A 28 -13.85 20.63 -15.33
C GLU A 28 -13.31 19.92 -16.57
N ARG A 29 -12.17 20.40 -17.11
CA ARG A 29 -11.47 19.72 -18.19
C ARG A 29 -11.00 18.33 -17.76
N ALA A 30 -10.40 18.21 -16.58
CA ALA A 30 -9.90 16.93 -16.07
C ALA A 30 -11.03 15.89 -15.91
N LEU A 31 -12.20 16.30 -15.43
CA LEU A 31 -13.38 15.45 -15.28
C LEU A 31 -14.00 15.01 -16.61
N ALA A 32 -13.78 15.78 -17.69
CA ALA A 32 -14.28 15.45 -19.02
C ALA A 32 -13.39 14.47 -19.80
N HIS A 33 -12.17 14.20 -19.31
CA HIS A 33 -11.23 13.29 -19.98
C HIS A 33 -11.41 11.85 -19.52
N ASP A 34 -11.60 10.93 -20.47
CA ASP A 34 -11.65 9.48 -20.20
C ASP A 34 -10.34 8.92 -19.62
N ARG A 35 -9.20 9.52 -19.98
CA ARG A 35 -7.87 9.16 -19.48
C ARG A 35 -7.12 10.44 -19.08
N PRO A 36 -7.21 10.85 -17.80
CA PRO A 36 -6.56 12.06 -17.31
C PRO A 36 -5.04 12.04 -17.53
N SER A 37 -4.52 13.16 -18.04
CA SER A 37 -3.09 13.44 -18.10
C SER A 37 -2.53 13.75 -16.70
N MET A 38 -1.21 13.90 -16.58
CA MET A 38 -0.62 14.36 -15.31
C MET A 38 -1.07 15.78 -14.93
N ASP A 39 -1.35 16.63 -15.92
CA ASP A 39 -1.85 17.99 -15.68
C ASP A 39 -3.29 17.98 -15.19
N ASP A 40 -4.10 17.07 -15.73
CA ASP A 40 -5.46 16.82 -15.24
C ASP A 40 -5.43 16.25 -13.81
N PHE A 41 -4.50 15.32 -13.53
CA PHE A 41 -4.34 14.79 -12.17
C PHE A 41 -3.93 15.86 -11.17
N ALA A 42 -3.03 16.77 -11.55
CA ALA A 42 -2.66 17.92 -10.72
C ALA A 42 -3.90 18.77 -10.37
N ALA A 43 -4.82 18.97 -11.32
CA ALA A 43 -6.09 19.65 -11.08
C ALA A 43 -7.01 18.85 -10.13
N LEU A 44 -7.13 17.53 -10.32
CA LEU A 44 -7.98 16.66 -9.50
C LEU A 44 -7.57 16.59 -8.02
N VAL A 45 -6.28 16.72 -7.71
CA VAL A 45 -5.79 16.78 -6.31
C VAL A 45 -5.71 18.21 -5.75
N SER A 46 -5.95 19.23 -6.58
CA SER A 46 -5.85 20.64 -6.17
C SER A 46 -6.92 21.05 -5.14
N PRO A 47 -6.74 22.20 -4.45
CA PRO A 47 -7.81 22.79 -3.65
C PRO A 47 -9.07 23.14 -4.45
N ALA A 48 -8.93 23.54 -5.72
CA ALA A 48 -10.07 23.87 -6.58
C ALA A 48 -10.99 22.66 -6.84
N ALA A 49 -10.44 21.44 -6.80
CA ALA A 49 -11.22 20.21 -6.96
C ALA A 49 -12.10 19.86 -5.75
N ASP A 50 -11.91 20.48 -4.57
CA ASP A 50 -12.71 20.16 -3.39
C ASP A 50 -14.23 20.39 -3.62
N LYS A 51 -14.59 21.44 -4.38
CA LYS A 51 -16.00 21.71 -4.73
C LYS A 51 -16.60 20.72 -5.74
N TYR A 52 -15.76 19.94 -6.40
CA TYR A 52 -16.17 18.91 -7.36
C TYR A 52 -16.11 17.51 -6.77
N LEU A 53 -15.87 17.37 -5.46
CA LEU A 53 -15.69 16.07 -4.83
C LEU A 53 -16.87 15.12 -5.06
N ASP A 54 -18.10 15.62 -5.07
CA ASP A 54 -19.29 14.80 -5.34
C ASP A 54 -19.28 14.25 -6.77
N ALA A 55 -18.87 15.06 -7.75
CA ALA A 55 -18.73 14.63 -9.14
C ALA A 55 -17.59 13.62 -9.29
N MET A 56 -16.45 13.86 -8.65
CA MET A 56 -15.32 12.93 -8.61
C MET A 56 -15.71 11.60 -7.97
N ALA A 57 -16.47 11.63 -6.87
CA ALA A 57 -16.93 10.45 -6.17
C ALA A 57 -17.92 9.64 -7.00
N ALA A 58 -18.86 10.32 -7.67
CA ALA A 58 -19.82 9.67 -8.57
C ALA A 58 -19.09 8.95 -9.72
N GLU A 59 -18.12 9.60 -10.32
CA GLU A 59 -17.33 9.03 -11.42
C GLU A 59 -16.42 7.89 -10.93
N SER A 60 -15.76 8.07 -9.79
CA SER A 60 -14.94 7.04 -9.16
C SER A 60 -15.74 5.78 -8.84
N TYR A 61 -16.94 5.94 -8.27
CA TYR A 61 -17.88 4.83 -8.06
C TYR A 61 -18.19 4.13 -9.39
N ARG A 62 -18.61 4.89 -10.41
CA ARG A 62 -18.98 4.35 -11.73
C ARG A 62 -17.83 3.57 -12.39
N ILE A 63 -16.63 4.14 -12.43
CA ILE A 63 -15.43 3.49 -13.00
C ILE A 63 -15.11 2.22 -12.22
N THR A 64 -15.13 2.28 -10.89
CA THR A 64 -14.81 1.13 -10.04
C THR A 64 -15.81 -0.01 -10.26
N ARG A 65 -17.12 0.28 -10.34
CA ARG A 65 -18.15 -0.73 -10.63
C ARG A 65 -18.00 -1.32 -12.02
N ARG A 66 -17.70 -0.48 -13.02
CA ARG A 66 -17.46 -0.95 -14.39
C ARG A 66 -16.26 -1.90 -14.45
N ARG A 67 -15.18 -1.61 -13.73
CA ARG A 67 -13.93 -2.35 -13.83
C ARG A 67 -13.83 -3.56 -12.89
N PHE A 68 -14.28 -3.42 -11.64
CA PHE A 68 -14.11 -4.43 -10.58
C PHE A 68 -15.44 -5.07 -10.14
N GLY A 69 -16.57 -4.64 -10.70
CA GLY A 69 -17.89 -5.09 -10.25
C GLY A 69 -18.13 -4.71 -8.79
N ASN A 70 -18.79 -5.60 -8.04
CA ASN A 70 -19.07 -5.39 -6.60
C ASN A 70 -18.08 -6.04 -5.64
N VAL A 71 -16.97 -6.56 -6.17
CA VAL A 71 -16.01 -7.32 -5.38
C VAL A 71 -15.18 -6.40 -4.47
N MET A 72 -14.96 -6.85 -3.23
CA MET A 72 -14.02 -6.27 -2.30
C MET A 72 -13.09 -7.38 -1.79
N GLN A 73 -11.82 -7.38 -2.19
CA GLN A 73 -10.87 -8.39 -1.73
C GLN A 73 -10.44 -8.11 -0.29
N LEU A 74 -10.48 -9.14 0.55
CA LEU A 74 -10.01 -9.08 1.92
C LEU A 74 -8.64 -9.76 2.07
N TYR A 75 -7.74 -9.10 2.77
CA TYR A 75 -6.42 -9.63 3.13
C TYR A 75 -6.12 -9.42 4.61
N ILE A 76 -5.07 -10.07 5.09
CA ILE A 76 -4.62 -9.95 6.47
C ILE A 76 -3.09 -9.85 6.52
N PRO A 77 -2.51 -8.90 7.29
CA PRO A 77 -1.06 -8.83 7.45
C PRO A 77 -0.59 -9.78 8.55
N LEU A 78 0.54 -10.45 8.33
CA LEU A 78 1.29 -11.22 9.32
C LEU A 78 2.70 -10.64 9.43
N TYR A 79 3.00 -10.09 10.61
CA TYR A 79 4.32 -9.58 10.92
C TYR A 79 5.22 -10.73 11.31
N LEU A 80 6.22 -11.05 10.49
CA LEU A 80 7.18 -12.13 10.79
C LEU A 80 8.29 -11.66 11.72
N ALA A 81 8.66 -10.37 11.64
CA ALA A 81 9.73 -9.82 12.46
C ALA A 81 9.60 -8.31 12.64
N ASN A 82 9.95 -7.81 13.83
CA ASN A 82 10.00 -6.38 14.12
C ASN A 82 11.45 -5.84 14.32
N ILE A 83 12.46 -6.68 14.09
CA ILE A 83 13.86 -6.26 14.08
C ILE A 83 14.14 -5.39 12.85
N CYS A 84 14.74 -4.23 13.06
CA CYS A 84 15.04 -3.28 11.99
C CYS A 84 16.34 -2.54 12.29
N GLN A 85 17.12 -2.23 11.27
CA GLN A 85 18.36 -1.45 11.36
C GLN A 85 18.15 0.03 11.04
N ASN A 86 17.00 0.39 10.46
CA ASN A 86 16.71 1.75 10.06
C ASN A 86 16.23 2.63 11.22
N HIS A 87 16.58 3.90 11.16
CA HIS A 87 16.03 4.94 12.04
C HIS A 87 15.05 5.80 11.23
N CYS A 88 13.79 5.34 11.16
CA CYS A 88 12.69 6.09 10.56
C CYS A 88 11.90 6.79 11.65
N VAL A 89 11.80 8.12 11.58
CA VAL A 89 11.23 8.95 12.66
C VAL A 89 9.72 8.79 12.85
N TYR A 90 9.07 7.94 12.06
CA TYR A 90 7.61 7.73 12.06
C TYR A 90 7.21 6.26 12.33
N CYS A 91 8.17 5.40 12.69
CA CYS A 91 7.95 3.95 12.72
C CYS A 91 8.23 3.37 14.11
N GLY A 92 7.27 2.60 14.66
CA GLY A 92 7.43 1.90 15.94
C GLY A 92 8.56 0.88 15.98
N PHE A 93 8.96 0.33 14.82
CA PHE A 93 10.06 -0.62 14.72
C PHE A 93 11.43 0.03 14.52
N ASN A 94 11.53 1.36 14.51
CA ASN A 94 12.82 2.03 14.32
C ASN A 94 13.87 1.49 15.31
N CYS A 95 15.15 1.50 14.92
CA CYS A 95 16.21 0.83 15.67
C CYS A 95 16.62 1.53 16.98
N THR A 96 16.12 2.74 17.26
CA THR A 96 16.39 3.47 18.50
C THR A 96 15.34 3.19 19.58
N ASN A 97 14.14 2.76 19.18
CA ASN A 97 13.08 2.36 20.09
C ASN A 97 13.47 1.12 20.94
N LYS A 98 13.25 1.24 22.25
CA LYS A 98 13.40 0.16 23.23
C LYS A 98 12.13 -0.68 23.29
N ILE A 99 11.97 -1.57 22.31
CA ILE A 99 10.87 -2.55 22.22
C ILE A 99 11.43 -3.98 22.31
N HIS A 100 10.57 -4.95 22.65
CA HIS A 100 10.91 -6.36 22.48
C HIS A 100 11.12 -6.66 20.99
N ARG A 101 12.24 -7.31 20.65
CA ARG A 101 12.59 -7.64 19.27
C ARG A 101 12.33 -9.11 19.02
N ALA A 102 11.43 -9.41 18.11
CA ALA A 102 10.99 -10.75 17.77
C ALA A 102 11.22 -11.05 16.28
N ILE A 103 11.53 -12.31 16.02
CA ILE A 103 11.56 -12.96 14.71
C ILE A 103 10.86 -14.29 14.93
N LEU A 104 9.76 -14.53 14.22
CA LEU A 104 9.01 -15.76 14.39
C LEU A 104 9.82 -16.96 13.89
N THR A 105 9.82 -18.01 14.71
CA THR A 105 10.33 -19.33 14.37
C THR A 105 9.37 -20.07 13.43
N PRO A 106 9.81 -21.13 12.74
CA PRO A 106 8.93 -21.95 11.91
C PRO A 106 7.65 -22.43 12.63
N ASP A 107 7.78 -22.87 13.88
CA ASP A 107 6.63 -23.35 14.68
C ASP A 107 5.65 -22.22 14.99
N GLU A 108 6.15 -21.04 15.38
CA GLU A 108 5.31 -19.85 15.61
C GLU A 108 4.61 -19.38 14.32
N ILE A 109 5.28 -19.44 13.16
CA ILE A 109 4.64 -19.13 11.87
C ILE A 109 3.49 -20.11 11.59
N HIS A 110 3.68 -21.41 11.85
CA HIS A 110 2.60 -22.39 11.73
C HIS A 110 1.44 -22.10 12.71
N GLU A 111 1.71 -21.65 13.93
CA GLU A 111 0.70 -21.25 14.91
C GLU A 111 -0.09 -20.02 14.48
N GLU A 112 0.59 -18.96 14.05
CA GLU A 112 -0.02 -17.75 13.47
C GLU A 112 -0.91 -18.09 12.27
N CYS A 113 -0.40 -18.92 11.34
CA CYS A 113 -1.19 -19.37 10.19
C CYS A 113 -2.46 -20.10 10.64
N ARG A 114 -2.37 -21.03 11.61
CA ARG A 114 -3.54 -21.74 12.14
C ARG A 114 -4.53 -20.80 12.83
N ALA A 115 -4.04 -19.80 13.56
CA ALA A 115 -4.88 -18.82 14.23
C ALA A 115 -5.65 -17.96 13.21
N ILE A 116 -4.98 -17.47 12.17
CA ILE A 116 -5.60 -16.70 11.08
C ILE A 116 -6.61 -17.55 10.29
N LYS A 117 -6.31 -18.84 10.03
CA LYS A 117 -7.18 -19.74 9.26
C LYS A 117 -8.48 -20.15 9.97
N LYS A 118 -8.72 -19.67 11.19
CA LYS A 118 -10.06 -19.67 11.78
C LYS A 118 -11.05 -18.84 10.95
N ASP A 119 -10.53 -17.83 10.24
CA ASP A 119 -11.23 -17.08 9.20
C ASP A 119 -10.79 -17.55 7.79
N PRO A 120 -11.66 -17.42 6.76
CA PRO A 120 -11.44 -18.03 5.45
C PRO A 120 -10.43 -17.29 4.54
N PHE A 121 -9.55 -16.43 5.09
CA PHE A 121 -8.53 -15.71 4.33
C PHE A 121 -7.71 -16.62 3.42
N GLN A 122 -7.48 -16.15 2.18
CA GLN A 122 -6.56 -16.79 1.24
C GLN A 122 -5.42 -15.85 0.81
N HIS A 123 -5.54 -14.56 1.08
CA HIS A 123 -4.52 -13.54 0.83
C HIS A 123 -3.86 -13.09 2.15
N ILE A 124 -2.57 -13.37 2.26
CA ILE A 124 -1.72 -13.01 3.39
C ILE A 124 -0.65 -12.02 2.94
N LEU A 125 -0.42 -10.97 3.73
CA LEU A 125 0.68 -10.02 3.54
C LEU A 125 1.74 -10.25 4.62
N LEU A 126 2.92 -10.73 4.24
CA LEU A 126 4.03 -10.91 5.17
C LEU A 126 4.81 -9.60 5.31
N VAL A 127 5.06 -9.19 6.55
CA VAL A 127 5.71 -7.92 6.88
C VAL A 127 6.94 -8.17 7.75
N THR A 128 8.06 -7.51 7.44
CA THR A 128 9.26 -7.51 8.29
C THR A 128 9.83 -6.11 8.46
N GLY A 129 10.52 -5.90 9.57
CA GLY A 129 11.53 -4.84 9.62
C GLY A 129 12.71 -5.13 8.68
N GLU A 130 13.54 -4.11 8.41
CA GLU A 130 14.71 -4.25 7.54
C GLU A 130 15.94 -4.62 8.35
N ALA A 131 16.27 -5.91 8.37
CA ALA A 131 17.46 -6.43 9.02
C ALA A 131 18.04 -7.60 8.20
N PRO A 132 18.84 -7.34 7.14
CA PRO A 132 19.23 -8.36 6.16
C PRO A 132 19.93 -9.62 6.71
N ARG A 133 20.54 -9.55 7.90
CA ARG A 133 21.14 -10.71 8.58
C ARG A 133 20.11 -11.60 9.27
N SER A 134 19.01 -11.03 9.73
CA SER A 134 18.01 -11.67 10.58
C SER A 134 16.72 -11.97 9.79
N SER A 135 16.24 -10.99 9.04
CA SER A 135 15.14 -11.10 8.07
C SER A 135 15.74 -11.20 6.66
N SER A 136 16.55 -12.25 6.43
CA SER A 136 17.21 -12.49 5.16
C SER A 136 16.22 -12.96 4.09
N VAL A 137 16.63 -12.93 2.82
CA VAL A 137 15.83 -13.49 1.72
C VAL A 137 15.56 -14.98 1.92
N GLN A 138 16.54 -15.73 2.46
CA GLN A 138 16.34 -17.13 2.80
C GLN A 138 15.27 -17.32 3.88
N TYR A 139 15.29 -16.50 4.94
CA TYR A 139 14.25 -16.55 5.97
C TYR A 139 12.86 -16.25 5.39
N MET A 140 12.76 -15.30 4.46
CA MET A 140 11.51 -15.02 3.73
C MET A 140 11.07 -16.23 2.91
N ALA A 141 11.96 -16.83 2.12
CA ALA A 141 11.68 -18.02 1.34
C ALA A 141 11.18 -19.19 2.22
N ASP A 142 11.89 -19.48 3.31
CA ASP A 142 11.53 -20.54 4.26
C ASP A 142 10.18 -20.26 4.93
N SER A 143 9.90 -18.99 5.27
CA SER A 143 8.60 -18.58 5.80
C SER A 143 7.49 -18.76 4.77
N MET A 144 7.75 -18.45 3.50
CA MET A 144 6.80 -18.62 2.40
C MET A 144 6.47 -20.09 2.14
N GLU A 145 7.44 -21.01 2.29
CA GLU A 145 7.22 -22.45 2.21
C GLU A 145 6.22 -22.97 3.26
N ILE A 146 6.22 -22.36 4.45
CA ILE A 146 5.24 -22.66 5.50
C ILE A 146 3.89 -22.04 5.13
N VAL A 147 3.89 -20.74 4.83
CA VAL A 147 2.68 -19.93 4.60
C VAL A 147 1.87 -20.44 3.40
N LYS A 148 2.52 -20.92 2.33
CA LYS A 148 1.84 -21.45 1.13
C LYS A 148 1.02 -22.71 1.38
N GLN A 149 1.22 -23.38 2.52
CA GLN A 149 0.39 -24.52 2.94
C GLN A 149 -1.01 -24.07 3.42
N TYR A 150 -1.17 -22.80 3.78
CA TYR A 150 -2.39 -22.25 4.39
C TYR A 150 -3.10 -21.21 3.51
N PHE A 151 -2.33 -20.45 2.73
CA PHE A 151 -2.80 -19.33 1.92
C PHE A 151 -2.46 -19.51 0.45
N GLN A 152 -3.29 -18.95 -0.42
CA GLN A 152 -3.18 -19.10 -1.88
C GLN A 152 -2.45 -17.94 -2.52
N GLN A 153 -2.43 -16.78 -1.86
CA GLN A 153 -1.80 -15.57 -2.35
C GLN A 153 -0.91 -14.99 -1.25
N ILE A 154 0.39 -14.94 -1.53
CA ILE A 154 1.40 -14.39 -0.63
C ILE A 154 1.87 -13.05 -1.18
N SER A 155 1.78 -12.01 -0.36
CA SER A 155 2.37 -10.71 -0.65
C SER A 155 3.43 -10.34 0.36
N LEU A 156 4.36 -9.47 -0.02
CA LEU A 156 5.42 -8.99 0.86
C LEU A 156 5.39 -7.46 1.00
N GLU A 157 5.57 -6.98 2.23
CA GLU A 157 5.95 -5.60 2.54
C GLU A 157 7.22 -5.67 3.40
N VAL A 158 8.36 -5.75 2.74
CA VAL A 158 9.68 -6.01 3.33
C VAL A 158 10.70 -5.01 2.80
N GLN A 159 11.97 -5.13 3.19
CA GLN A 159 13.03 -4.29 2.63
C GLN A 159 13.15 -4.43 1.11
N PRO A 160 13.62 -3.39 0.40
CA PRO A 160 14.03 -3.54 -0.99
C PRO A 160 15.09 -4.64 -1.17
N LEU A 161 14.89 -5.48 -2.18
CA LEU A 161 15.78 -6.57 -2.56
C LEU A 161 16.34 -6.33 -3.98
N GLU A 162 17.30 -7.17 -4.36
CA GLU A 162 17.80 -7.26 -5.73
C GLU A 162 16.84 -8.05 -6.64
N THR A 163 16.93 -7.82 -7.94
CA THR A 163 16.06 -8.45 -8.95
C THR A 163 16.10 -9.98 -8.89
N ASP A 164 17.27 -10.57 -8.70
CA ASP A 164 17.42 -12.04 -8.62
C ASP A 164 16.89 -12.62 -7.30
N GLU A 165 16.92 -11.85 -6.21
CA GLU A 165 16.31 -12.24 -4.94
C GLU A 165 14.77 -12.27 -5.07
N TYR A 166 14.18 -11.33 -5.81
CA TYR A 166 12.75 -11.41 -6.12
C TYR A 166 12.41 -12.61 -7.00
N ARG A 167 13.24 -12.97 -7.98
CA ARG A 167 13.04 -14.19 -8.79
C ARG A 167 13.07 -15.45 -7.92
N LEU A 168 14.03 -15.54 -7.00
CA LEU A 168 14.07 -16.63 -6.02
C LEU A 168 12.75 -16.71 -5.23
N LEU A 169 12.27 -15.60 -4.69
CA LEU A 169 11.02 -15.59 -3.92
C LEU A 169 9.78 -15.92 -4.78
N MET A 170 9.80 -15.64 -6.07
CA MET A 170 8.76 -16.07 -7.01
C MET A 170 8.71 -17.58 -7.16
N ASP A 171 9.85 -18.27 -7.16
CA ASP A 171 9.90 -19.74 -7.15
C ASP A 171 9.25 -20.33 -5.88
N HIS A 172 9.18 -19.54 -4.80
CA HIS A 172 8.50 -19.86 -3.54
C HIS A 172 7.04 -19.37 -3.45
N GLY A 173 6.48 -18.82 -4.55
CA GLY A 173 5.07 -18.41 -4.63
C GLY A 173 4.79 -16.93 -4.34
N LEU A 174 5.78 -16.04 -4.48
CA LEU A 174 5.58 -14.60 -4.37
C LEU A 174 4.60 -14.07 -5.41
N HIS A 175 3.49 -13.48 -4.98
CA HIS A 175 2.47 -12.89 -5.87
C HIS A 175 2.55 -11.36 -5.95
N SER A 176 2.79 -10.67 -4.82
CA SER A 176 2.83 -9.20 -4.83
C SER A 176 3.86 -8.64 -3.87
N VAL A 177 4.41 -7.48 -4.22
CA VAL A 177 5.29 -6.74 -3.30
C VAL A 177 4.82 -5.30 -3.20
N TYR A 178 4.66 -4.81 -1.98
CA TYR A 178 4.32 -3.43 -1.65
C TYR A 178 5.57 -2.71 -1.15
N VAL A 179 5.96 -1.63 -1.83
CA VAL A 179 7.07 -0.77 -1.43
C VAL A 179 6.63 0.67 -1.47
N TYR A 180 6.43 1.26 -0.29
CA TYR A 180 6.06 2.66 -0.18
C TYR A 180 7.31 3.52 -0.20
N GLN A 181 7.35 4.50 -1.09
CA GLN A 181 8.43 5.48 -1.15
C GLN A 181 8.43 6.36 0.11
N GLU A 182 7.32 6.38 0.86
CA GLU A 182 7.08 7.19 2.07
C GLU A 182 6.97 8.68 1.76
N THR A 183 8.00 9.26 1.16
CA THR A 183 7.97 10.60 0.58
C THR A 183 8.77 10.64 -0.72
N TYR A 184 8.18 11.23 -1.76
CA TYR A 184 8.85 11.52 -3.03
C TYR A 184 9.64 12.84 -2.97
N ASN A 185 9.56 13.60 -1.87
CA ASN A 185 10.37 14.79 -1.67
C ASN A 185 11.82 14.39 -1.34
N ARG A 186 12.65 14.32 -2.38
CA ARG A 186 14.06 13.91 -2.28
C ARG A 186 14.87 14.73 -1.27
N GLU A 187 14.62 16.03 -1.17
CA GLU A 187 15.36 16.92 -0.27
C GLU A 187 14.99 16.68 1.20
N ARG A 188 13.74 16.28 1.44
CA ARG A 188 13.20 16.03 2.78
C ARG A 188 13.30 14.57 3.22
N TYR A 189 13.47 13.64 2.29
CA TYR A 189 13.61 12.22 2.59
C TYR A 189 14.66 11.91 3.70
N PRO A 190 15.84 12.56 3.76
CA PRO A 190 16.82 12.35 4.84
C PRO A 190 16.35 12.83 6.22
N VAL A 191 15.40 13.75 6.31
CA VAL A 191 14.80 14.21 7.58
C VAL A 191 14.02 13.07 8.24
N TYR A 192 13.38 12.22 7.45
CA TYR A 192 12.56 11.12 7.94
C TYR A 192 13.33 9.80 8.07
N HIS A 193 14.41 9.61 7.31
CA HIS A 193 15.19 8.38 7.23
C HIS A 193 16.63 8.62 7.66
N LEU A 194 16.85 8.75 8.97
CA LEU A 194 18.10 9.26 9.54
C LEU A 194 19.27 8.26 9.46
N ARG A 195 18.99 6.95 9.39
CA ARG A 195 20.01 5.90 9.37
C ARG A 195 19.48 4.62 8.74
N GLY A 196 20.40 3.82 8.19
CA GLY A 196 20.16 2.49 7.65
C GLY A 196 20.00 2.51 6.12
N ARG A 197 19.80 1.33 5.52
CA ARG A 197 19.68 1.18 4.07
C ARG A 197 18.50 1.95 3.48
N LYS A 198 17.41 2.10 4.25
CA LYS A 198 16.26 2.91 3.83
C LYS A 198 16.59 4.39 3.62
N ALA A 199 17.72 4.91 4.14
CA ALA A 199 18.17 6.27 3.85
C ALA A 199 18.62 6.48 2.39
N ASP A 200 18.90 5.40 1.65
CA ASP A 200 19.19 5.47 0.21
C ASP A 200 17.90 5.70 -0.57
N TYR A 201 17.61 6.98 -0.83
CA TYR A 201 16.44 7.43 -1.58
C TYR A 201 16.34 6.75 -2.95
N ARG A 202 17.45 6.72 -3.70
CA ARG A 202 17.44 6.23 -5.09
C ARG A 202 17.21 4.74 -5.11
N TYR A 203 17.92 3.99 -4.27
CA TYR A 203 17.78 2.54 -4.20
C TYR A 203 16.34 2.13 -3.88
N ARG A 204 15.70 2.81 -2.92
CA ARG A 204 14.28 2.59 -2.61
C ARG A 204 13.37 2.95 -3.78
N LEU A 205 13.59 4.10 -4.41
CA LEU A 205 12.77 4.60 -5.51
C LEU A 205 12.81 3.67 -6.74
N GLU A 206 13.96 3.05 -7.02
CA GLU A 206 14.14 2.12 -8.14
C GLU A 206 13.66 0.68 -7.83
N THR A 207 13.11 0.43 -6.64
CA THR A 207 12.62 -0.92 -6.27
C THR A 207 11.47 -1.41 -7.16
N PRO A 208 10.46 -0.58 -7.50
CA PRO A 208 9.40 -0.99 -8.42
C PRO A 208 9.90 -1.37 -9.82
N ASP A 209 10.95 -0.72 -10.35
CA ASP A 209 11.63 -1.15 -11.58
C ASP A 209 12.19 -2.57 -11.43
N ARG A 210 12.93 -2.85 -10.35
CA ARG A 210 13.49 -4.19 -10.06
C ARG A 210 12.41 -5.26 -9.92
N LEU A 211 11.30 -4.94 -9.26
CA LEU A 211 10.15 -5.85 -9.13
C LEU A 211 9.53 -6.18 -10.49
N CYS A 212 9.36 -5.19 -11.36
CA CYS A 212 8.82 -5.40 -12.70
C CYS A 212 9.81 -6.20 -13.58
N GLU A 213 11.11 -5.95 -13.46
CA GLU A 213 12.17 -6.69 -14.17
C GLU A 213 12.32 -8.15 -13.70
N ALA A 214 12.01 -8.42 -12.42
CA ALA A 214 11.91 -9.78 -11.89
C ALA A 214 10.68 -10.52 -12.44
N GLY A 215 9.64 -9.80 -12.86
CA GLY A 215 8.38 -10.37 -13.35
C GLY A 215 7.34 -10.56 -12.24
N VAL A 216 7.45 -9.85 -11.11
CA VAL A 216 6.48 -9.91 -10.02
C VAL A 216 5.09 -9.51 -10.54
N TYR A 217 4.07 -10.33 -10.24
CA TYR A 217 2.74 -10.19 -10.83
C TYR A 217 2.07 -8.85 -10.49
N LYS A 218 2.15 -8.42 -9.23
CA LYS A 218 1.59 -7.14 -8.78
C LYS A 218 2.59 -6.33 -7.93
N VAL A 219 2.76 -5.06 -8.28
CA VAL A 219 3.63 -4.11 -7.58
C VAL A 219 2.80 -3.01 -6.93
N GLY A 220 2.96 -2.84 -5.63
CA GLY A 220 2.30 -1.79 -4.87
C GLY A 220 3.24 -0.64 -4.56
N VAL A 221 2.77 0.58 -4.82
CA VAL A 221 3.49 1.82 -4.51
C VAL A 221 2.63 2.73 -3.65
N GLY A 222 3.26 3.70 -3.00
CA GLY A 222 2.53 4.65 -2.17
C GLY A 222 3.47 5.59 -1.44
N ASN A 223 2.88 6.60 -0.82
CA ASN A 223 3.51 7.54 0.10
C ASN A 223 2.85 7.43 1.49
N LEU A 224 3.57 7.82 2.54
CA LEU A 224 3.05 7.90 3.89
C LEU A 224 2.40 9.26 4.08
N ILE A 225 1.07 9.29 4.03
CA ILE A 225 0.28 10.52 4.08
C ILE A 225 0.42 11.14 5.47
N GLY A 226 0.97 12.35 5.53
CA GLY A 226 1.24 13.07 6.77
C GLY A 226 2.69 13.54 6.93
N LEU A 227 3.62 12.98 6.15
CA LEU A 227 5.02 13.42 6.15
C LEU A 227 5.20 14.75 5.43
N GLU A 228 4.71 14.86 4.20
CA GLU A 228 4.84 16.03 3.32
C GLU A 228 3.45 16.45 2.79
N ASP A 229 3.38 17.53 1.99
CA ASP A 229 2.14 17.98 1.34
C ASP A 229 1.51 16.84 0.51
N TRP A 230 0.35 16.36 0.97
CA TRP A 230 -0.29 15.16 0.41
C TRP A 230 -0.66 15.30 -1.06
N ARG A 231 -0.92 16.53 -1.55
CA ARG A 231 -1.28 16.77 -2.96
C ARG A 231 -0.08 16.62 -3.86
N THR A 232 1.05 17.17 -3.43
CA THR A 232 2.32 17.07 -4.16
C THR A 232 2.84 15.63 -4.13
N GLU A 233 2.82 14.97 -2.96
CA GLU A 233 3.12 13.55 -2.84
C GLU A 233 2.23 12.68 -3.75
N ALA A 234 0.93 13.00 -3.80
CA ALA A 234 -0.02 12.27 -4.63
C ALA A 234 0.35 12.35 -6.11
N PHE A 235 0.73 13.55 -6.57
CA PHE A 235 1.18 13.77 -7.95
C PHE A 235 2.41 12.93 -8.29
N PHE A 236 3.42 12.88 -7.40
CA PHE A 236 4.62 12.08 -7.66
C PHE A 236 4.37 10.57 -7.58
N THR A 237 3.44 10.13 -6.74
CA THR A 237 2.98 8.73 -6.74
C THR A 237 2.25 8.40 -8.04
N ALA A 238 1.37 9.29 -8.52
CA ALA A 238 0.67 9.15 -9.81
C ALA A 238 1.65 9.10 -10.99
N LEU A 239 2.67 9.97 -10.98
CA LEU A 239 3.73 9.99 -11.97
C LEU A 239 4.50 8.66 -12.00
N HIS A 240 4.79 8.09 -10.82
CA HIS A 240 5.45 6.80 -10.69
C HIS A 240 4.61 5.67 -11.27
N VAL A 241 3.33 5.60 -10.91
CA VAL A 241 2.41 4.59 -11.45
C VAL A 241 2.28 4.72 -12.97
N ARG A 242 2.10 5.94 -13.49
CA ARG A 242 2.01 6.18 -14.94
C ARG A 242 3.28 5.77 -15.68
N TYR A 243 4.45 6.00 -15.08
CA TYR A 243 5.72 5.52 -15.62
C TYR A 243 5.75 3.99 -15.69
N LEU A 244 5.37 3.31 -14.60
CA LEU A 244 5.37 1.86 -14.51
C LEU A 244 4.38 1.25 -15.50
N GLU A 245 3.14 1.74 -15.56
CA GLU A 245 2.10 1.30 -16.52
C GLU A 245 2.59 1.37 -17.98
N ASN A 246 3.29 2.44 -18.34
CA ASN A 246 3.80 2.62 -19.69
C ASN A 246 5.00 1.73 -20.02
N ARG A 247 5.90 1.51 -19.05
CA ARG A 247 7.15 0.77 -19.26
C ARG A 247 6.98 -0.73 -19.10
N TYR A 248 6.18 -1.16 -18.13
CA TYR A 248 6.01 -2.54 -17.69
C TYR A 248 4.54 -2.96 -17.74
N TRP A 249 3.88 -2.71 -18.87
CA TRP A 249 2.44 -2.90 -19.10
C TRP A 249 1.85 -4.29 -18.78
N ARG A 250 2.69 -5.32 -18.57
CA ARG A 250 2.27 -6.68 -18.20
C ARG A 250 2.11 -6.89 -16.69
N THR A 251 2.53 -5.92 -15.87
CA THR A 251 2.46 -5.99 -14.41
C THR A 251 1.20 -5.27 -13.91
N LYS A 252 0.56 -5.79 -12.86
CA LYS A 252 -0.52 -5.10 -12.17
C LYS A 252 0.02 -4.12 -11.13
N TYR A 253 -0.68 -3.01 -10.93
CA TYR A 253 -0.28 -2.00 -9.95
C TYR A 253 -1.33 -1.80 -8.87
N SER A 254 -0.85 -1.41 -7.70
CA SER A 254 -1.70 -1.00 -6.58
C SER A 254 -1.18 0.25 -5.90
N ILE A 255 -2.11 1.02 -5.35
CA ILE A 255 -1.82 2.17 -4.49
C ILE A 255 -2.47 1.93 -3.12
N ALA A 256 -1.71 2.19 -2.07
CA ALA A 256 -2.20 2.19 -0.70
C ALA A 256 -2.29 3.61 -0.15
N PHE A 257 -3.17 3.82 0.83
CA PHE A 257 -3.36 5.10 1.49
C PHE A 257 -2.98 5.08 2.98
N PRO A 258 -1.74 4.70 3.35
CA PRO A 258 -1.35 4.72 4.74
C PRO A 258 -1.27 6.17 5.22
N ARG A 259 -2.25 6.61 6.02
CA ARG A 259 -2.09 7.80 6.84
C ARG A 259 -1.19 7.48 8.03
N LEU A 260 -0.40 8.46 8.41
CA LEU A 260 0.44 8.37 9.57
C LEU A 260 -0.45 8.20 10.82
N ARG A 261 -0.03 7.29 11.69
CA ARG A 261 -0.74 6.90 12.92
C ARG A 261 0.20 7.00 14.11
N PRO A 262 -0.33 7.18 15.33
CA PRO A 262 0.47 7.07 16.54
C PRO A 262 1.24 5.74 16.56
N TYR A 263 2.50 5.81 16.96
CA TYR A 263 3.39 4.67 17.15
C TYR A 263 4.16 4.84 18.47
N TYR A 264 4.72 3.75 18.98
CA TYR A 264 5.56 3.81 20.18
C TYR A 264 6.95 4.36 19.84
N GLY A 265 7.47 5.37 20.53
CA GLY A 265 8.89 5.74 20.36
C GLY A 265 9.33 7.15 20.72
N GLU A 266 8.46 8.16 20.75
CA GLU A 266 8.79 9.53 21.21
C GLU A 266 7.50 10.34 21.44
N ASP A 267 7.60 11.39 22.28
CA ASP A 267 6.49 12.21 22.81
C ASP A 267 5.59 12.79 21.70
N GLY A 268 4.50 12.08 21.38
CA GLY A 268 3.40 12.59 20.58
C GLY A 268 3.82 13.07 19.19
N PHE A 269 4.08 12.14 18.28
CA PHE A 269 4.29 12.49 16.87
C PHE A 269 3.03 13.18 16.30
N ASN A 270 3.20 14.41 15.81
CA ASN A 270 2.19 15.18 15.11
C ASN A 270 2.55 15.20 13.61
N PRO A 271 1.68 14.72 12.70
CA PRO A 271 1.93 14.85 11.27
C PRO A 271 2.18 16.31 10.92
N GLU A 272 3.26 16.59 10.19
CA GLU A 272 3.59 17.93 9.72
C GLU A 272 2.51 18.44 8.75
N HIS A 273 1.88 17.51 8.03
CA HIS A 273 0.81 17.76 7.08
C HIS A 273 -0.40 16.86 7.34
N PRO A 274 -1.20 17.11 8.40
CA PRO A 274 -2.37 16.29 8.69
C PRO A 274 -3.36 16.31 7.52
N THR A 275 -4.02 15.17 7.29
CA THR A 275 -5.05 15.03 6.26
C THR A 275 -6.38 14.65 6.88
N THR A 276 -7.46 15.22 6.34
CA THR A 276 -8.83 14.89 6.76
C THR A 276 -9.35 13.69 5.98
N GLU A 277 -10.44 13.07 6.46
CA GLU A 277 -11.14 12.01 5.72
C GLU A 277 -11.68 12.51 4.37
N ARG A 278 -12.07 13.79 4.30
CA ARG A 278 -12.45 14.44 3.04
C ARG A 278 -11.29 14.50 2.04
N ASN A 279 -10.08 14.81 2.50
CA ASN A 279 -8.89 14.79 1.65
C ASN A 279 -8.55 13.37 1.19
N LEU A 280 -8.69 12.38 2.08
CA LEU A 280 -8.51 10.97 1.72
C LEU A 280 -9.51 10.54 0.64
N LEU A 281 -10.78 10.90 0.76
CA LEU A 281 -11.80 10.61 -0.25
C LEU A 281 -11.45 11.28 -1.59
N GLN A 282 -11.05 12.55 -1.59
CA GLN A 282 -10.60 13.25 -2.80
C GLN A 282 -9.45 12.51 -3.47
N LEU A 283 -8.45 12.08 -2.69
CA LEU A 283 -7.29 11.36 -3.18
C LEU A 283 -7.65 10.01 -3.80
N ILE A 284 -8.49 9.21 -3.13
CA ILE A 284 -8.97 7.92 -3.64
C ILE A 284 -9.69 8.12 -4.98
N CYS A 285 -10.58 9.11 -5.06
CA CYS A 285 -11.31 9.41 -6.30
C CYS A 285 -10.34 9.85 -7.41
N ALA A 286 -9.42 10.77 -7.12
CA ALA A 286 -8.45 11.25 -8.10
C ALA A 286 -7.63 10.10 -8.71
N TYR A 287 -7.16 9.13 -7.90
CA TYR A 287 -6.43 7.98 -8.43
C TYR A 287 -7.28 7.04 -9.27
N ARG A 288 -8.53 6.78 -8.85
CA ARG A 288 -9.44 5.97 -9.66
C ARG A 288 -9.75 6.60 -11.01
N LEU A 289 -9.86 7.94 -11.05
CA LEU A 289 -10.02 8.69 -12.29
C LEU A 289 -8.75 8.64 -13.15
N LEU A 290 -7.55 8.72 -12.55
CA LEU A 290 -6.27 8.63 -13.26
C LEU A 290 -6.07 7.28 -13.97
N SER A 291 -6.34 6.19 -13.26
CA SER A 291 -6.18 4.83 -13.75
C SER A 291 -7.30 3.94 -13.23
N GLU A 292 -8.13 3.47 -14.16
CA GLU A 292 -9.19 2.52 -13.85
C GLU A 292 -8.67 1.15 -13.46
N ASP A 293 -7.44 0.79 -13.84
CA ASP A 293 -6.86 -0.55 -13.65
C ASP A 293 -6.17 -0.75 -12.30
N VAL A 294 -5.74 0.36 -11.69
CA VAL A 294 -4.98 0.30 -10.44
C VAL A 294 -5.87 -0.18 -9.30
N GLU A 295 -5.34 -1.13 -8.53
CA GLU A 295 -5.97 -1.60 -7.31
C GLU A 295 -5.77 -0.57 -6.19
N LEU A 296 -6.84 -0.23 -5.47
CA LEU A 296 -6.81 0.79 -4.42
C LEU A 296 -7.10 0.12 -3.08
N SER A 297 -6.13 0.21 -2.15
CA SER A 297 -6.18 -0.50 -0.87
C SER A 297 -6.30 0.42 0.34
N ILE A 298 -7.16 0.04 1.29
CA ILE A 298 -7.33 0.75 2.57
C ILE A 298 -7.20 -0.21 3.76
N SER A 299 -6.33 0.13 4.70
CA SER A 299 -5.99 -0.72 5.84
C SER A 299 -6.69 -0.29 7.12
N THR A 300 -6.52 -1.09 8.17
CA THR A 300 -7.00 -0.79 9.54
C THR A 300 -6.26 0.36 10.23
N ARG A 301 -5.41 1.12 9.51
CA ARG A 301 -4.96 2.46 9.93
C ARG A 301 -6.13 3.44 10.03
N GLU A 302 -7.14 3.22 9.21
CA GLU A 302 -8.35 4.03 9.13
C GLU A 302 -9.42 3.51 10.08
N SER A 303 -10.27 4.42 10.59
CA SER A 303 -11.37 4.05 11.49
C SER A 303 -12.44 3.25 10.75
N ALA A 304 -13.25 2.47 11.49
CA ALA A 304 -14.38 1.77 10.90
C ALA A 304 -15.31 2.72 10.10
N ALA A 305 -15.65 3.88 10.68
CA ALA A 305 -16.50 4.88 10.04
C ALA A 305 -15.89 5.46 8.75
N CYS A 306 -14.59 5.78 8.77
CA CYS A 306 -13.87 6.25 7.58
C CYS A 306 -13.91 5.20 6.46
N ARG A 307 -13.56 3.96 6.80
CA ARG A 307 -13.50 2.84 5.85
C ARG A 307 -14.87 2.55 5.23
N ASP A 308 -15.93 2.54 6.05
CA ASP A 308 -17.31 2.34 5.59
C ASP A 308 -17.82 3.49 4.72
N THR A 309 -17.24 4.69 4.86
CA THR A 309 -17.55 5.86 4.04
C THR A 309 -16.85 5.83 2.70
N VAL A 310 -15.56 5.49 2.66
CA VAL A 310 -14.76 5.58 1.42
C VAL A 310 -14.77 4.32 0.57
N MET A 311 -15.14 3.15 1.13
CA MET A 311 -15.13 1.88 0.39
C MET A 311 -15.86 1.90 -0.97
N PRO A 312 -16.96 2.67 -1.17
CA PRO A 312 -17.63 2.67 -2.47
C PRO A 312 -16.89 3.41 -3.58
N PHE A 313 -16.00 4.35 -3.21
CA PHE A 313 -15.55 5.42 -4.11
C PHE A 313 -14.14 5.19 -4.65
N GLY A 314 -13.76 3.95 -4.95
CA GLY A 314 -12.47 3.63 -5.58
C GLY A 314 -11.81 2.38 -5.02
N VAL A 315 -12.00 2.12 -3.73
CA VAL A 315 -11.36 1.03 -2.98
C VAL A 315 -11.81 -0.32 -3.55
N THR A 316 -10.84 -1.22 -3.70
CA THR A 316 -11.05 -2.59 -4.19
C THR A 316 -10.51 -3.64 -3.24
N VAL A 317 -9.61 -3.26 -2.32
CA VAL A 317 -8.94 -4.17 -1.38
C VAL A 317 -8.89 -3.60 0.03
N MET A 318 -9.13 -4.44 1.04
CA MET A 318 -9.23 -4.04 2.44
C MET A 318 -8.57 -5.05 3.36
N SER A 319 -7.80 -4.58 4.36
CA SER A 319 -7.35 -5.49 5.43
C SER A 319 -8.42 -5.72 6.49
N ALA A 320 -8.49 -6.88 7.12
CA ALA A 320 -9.46 -7.13 8.19
C ALA A 320 -8.83 -7.89 9.35
N GLY A 321 -9.22 -7.54 10.59
CA GLY A 321 -8.69 -8.18 11.80
C GLY A 321 -7.19 -8.00 12.05
N SER A 322 -6.55 -6.99 11.45
CA SER A 322 -5.09 -6.85 11.46
C SER A 322 -4.50 -6.82 12.88
N LYS A 323 -3.38 -7.52 13.06
CA LYS A 323 -2.44 -7.35 14.17
C LYS A 323 -1.12 -6.82 13.62
N THR A 324 -0.56 -5.83 14.30
CA THR A 324 0.66 -5.10 13.85
C THR A 324 1.89 -5.43 14.69
N THR A 325 1.87 -6.59 15.34
CA THR A 325 2.96 -7.20 16.12
C THR A 325 3.28 -8.60 15.60
N PRO A 326 4.54 -9.05 15.65
CA PRO A 326 4.86 -10.46 15.43
C PRO A 326 4.23 -11.35 16.50
N GLY A 327 3.55 -12.42 16.09
CA GLY A 327 2.91 -13.38 17.01
C GLY A 327 1.52 -12.96 17.50
N GLY A 328 0.99 -11.82 17.03
CA GLY A 328 -0.21 -11.20 17.57
C GLY A 328 -1.53 -11.96 17.36
N TYR A 329 -1.56 -13.03 16.53
CA TYR A 329 -2.77 -13.79 16.25
C TYR A 329 -2.95 -15.03 17.14
N ALA A 330 -1.89 -15.81 17.33
CA ALA A 330 -1.85 -17.02 18.13
C ALA A 330 -1.61 -16.70 19.60
N HIS A 331 -0.74 -15.73 19.87
CA HIS A 331 -0.38 -15.30 21.22
C HIS A 331 -0.63 -13.80 21.34
N PRO A 332 -1.86 -13.36 21.68
CA PRO A 332 -2.15 -11.95 21.91
C PRO A 332 -1.27 -11.45 23.05
N ILE A 333 -0.19 -10.76 22.70
CA ILE A 333 0.78 -10.18 23.60
C ILE A 333 0.60 -8.67 23.62
N ASP A 334 0.76 -8.06 24.80
CA ASP A 334 0.85 -6.61 24.99
C ASP A 334 2.22 -6.08 24.51
N GLU A 335 2.69 -6.53 23.35
CA GLU A 335 3.88 -6.00 22.70
C GLU A 335 3.56 -4.77 21.85
N LEU A 336 4.60 -4.01 21.56
CA LEU A 336 4.47 -2.72 20.92
C LEU A 336 4.28 -2.87 19.41
N GLU A 337 3.07 -2.53 18.97
CA GLU A 337 2.65 -2.44 17.58
C GLU A 337 3.55 -1.51 16.75
N GLN A 338 3.70 -1.80 15.45
CA GLN A 338 4.38 -0.90 14.52
C GLN A 338 3.70 0.49 14.48
N TRP A 339 2.37 0.50 14.58
CA TRP A 339 1.47 1.64 14.64
C TRP A 339 0.11 1.19 15.20
N ALA A 340 -0.62 2.12 15.81
CA ALA A 340 -1.90 1.84 16.47
C ALA A 340 -3.04 1.57 15.47
N VAL A 341 -3.65 0.39 15.58
CA VAL A 341 -4.85 0.00 14.83
C VAL A 341 -6.04 0.91 15.16
N ASN A 342 -6.79 1.33 14.15
CA ASN A 342 -7.93 2.25 14.29
C ASN A 342 -9.28 1.61 13.92
N ASP A 343 -9.25 0.40 13.35
CA ASP A 343 -10.41 -0.44 13.13
C ASP A 343 -10.15 -1.80 13.78
N SER A 344 -10.75 -1.99 14.96
CA SER A 344 -10.62 -3.19 15.79
C SER A 344 -11.67 -4.26 15.48
N ARG A 345 -12.51 -4.05 14.45
CA ARG A 345 -13.50 -5.05 14.02
C ARG A 345 -12.81 -6.36 13.65
N THR A 346 -13.45 -7.45 14.04
CA THR A 346 -13.10 -8.81 13.62
C THR A 346 -13.25 -8.98 12.10
N PRO A 347 -12.60 -9.98 11.49
CA PRO A 347 -12.81 -10.29 10.07
C PRO A 347 -14.27 -10.49 9.69
N ALA A 348 -15.07 -11.15 10.54
CA ALA A 348 -16.50 -11.34 10.34
C ALA A 348 -17.29 -10.02 10.32
N GLU A 349 -17.02 -9.10 11.26
CA GLU A 349 -17.68 -7.80 11.31
C GLU A 349 -17.31 -6.91 10.09
N VAL A 350 -16.06 -6.96 9.63
CA VAL A 350 -15.67 -6.26 8.39
C VAL A 350 -16.36 -6.88 7.18
N PHE A 351 -16.43 -8.21 7.10
CA PHE A 351 -17.16 -8.91 6.05
C PHE A 351 -18.63 -8.49 5.99
N ASP A 352 -19.31 -8.46 7.13
CA ASP A 352 -20.72 -8.05 7.22
C ASP A 352 -20.91 -6.57 6.89
N ALA A 353 -20.00 -5.68 7.31
CA ALA A 353 -20.04 -4.26 6.97
C ALA A 353 -19.91 -4.02 5.45
N VAL A 354 -19.02 -4.76 4.78
CA VAL A 354 -18.88 -4.73 3.31
C VAL A 354 -20.18 -5.18 2.64
N ARG A 355 -20.79 -6.28 3.10
CA ARG A 355 -22.08 -6.77 2.57
C ARG A 355 -23.23 -5.79 2.80
N ALA A 356 -23.28 -5.16 3.96
CA ALA A 356 -24.31 -4.17 4.30
C ALA A 356 -24.28 -2.95 3.36
N LYS A 357 -23.13 -2.67 2.73
CA LYS A 357 -22.96 -1.62 1.71
C LYS A 357 -23.27 -2.09 0.28
N GLY A 358 -23.67 -3.36 0.09
CA GLY A 358 -24.00 -3.94 -1.22
C GLY A 358 -22.81 -4.48 -2.00
N PHE A 359 -21.67 -4.70 -1.34
CA PHE A 359 -20.46 -5.27 -1.93
C PHE A 359 -20.35 -6.77 -1.62
N GLU A 360 -19.65 -7.50 -2.46
CA GLU A 360 -19.31 -8.91 -2.26
C GLU A 360 -17.87 -9.01 -1.71
N PRO A 361 -17.69 -9.21 -0.40
CA PRO A 361 -16.37 -9.48 0.15
C PRO A 361 -15.85 -10.84 -0.33
N VAL A 362 -14.65 -10.87 -0.91
CA VAL A 362 -14.00 -12.09 -1.38
C VAL A 362 -12.70 -12.34 -0.63
N TRP A 363 -12.51 -13.59 -0.22
CA TRP A 363 -11.28 -14.04 0.44
C TRP A 363 -10.20 -14.48 -0.55
N LYS A 364 -10.59 -14.70 -1.81
CA LYS A 364 -9.80 -15.09 -2.98
C LYS A 364 -10.47 -14.54 -4.24
N ASP A 365 -9.73 -13.84 -5.08
CA ASP A 365 -10.24 -13.17 -6.29
C ASP A 365 -9.74 -13.79 -7.61
N TRP A 366 -8.92 -14.85 -7.56
CA TRP A 366 -8.42 -15.58 -8.72
C TRP A 366 -8.26 -17.08 -8.45
N SER A 367 -8.23 -17.93 -9.48
CA SER A 367 -7.91 -19.36 -9.35
C SER A 367 -7.01 -19.80 -10.50
N LEU A 368 -6.09 -20.75 -10.27
CA LEU A 368 -5.15 -21.26 -11.28
C LEU A 368 -5.83 -21.75 -12.57
N PHE A 369 -7.05 -22.31 -12.47
CA PHE A 369 -7.81 -22.71 -13.67
C PHE A 369 -8.14 -21.53 -14.60
N MET A 370 -8.17 -20.29 -14.08
CA MET A 370 -8.41 -19.08 -14.89
C MET A 370 -7.15 -18.62 -15.65
N GLN A 371 -5.97 -19.16 -15.34
CA GLN A 371 -4.71 -18.86 -16.05
C GLN A 371 -4.35 -19.94 -17.08
N GLU A 372 -4.74 -21.20 -16.87
CA GLU A 372 -4.31 -22.33 -17.71
C GLU A 372 -5.21 -22.70 -18.89
N ALA A 373 -6.36 -22.05 -19.10
CA ALA A 373 -7.20 -22.37 -20.26
C ALA A 373 -8.03 -21.18 -20.73
N ASN A 374 -7.49 -20.38 -21.66
CA ASN A 374 -8.26 -19.62 -22.67
C ASN A 374 -7.35 -18.92 -23.70
N ILE A 375 -6.31 -19.62 -24.18
CA ILE A 375 -5.75 -19.32 -25.51
C ILE A 375 -6.11 -20.50 -26.40
N PRO A 376 -7.27 -20.51 -27.07
CA PRO A 376 -7.48 -21.38 -28.22
C PRO A 376 -6.43 -21.03 -29.28
N ALA A 377 -5.81 -22.06 -29.86
CA ALA A 377 -4.90 -21.92 -30.99
C ALA A 377 -5.58 -21.31 -32.23
#